data_AF-A0A5R8Y271-F1
#
_entry.id   AF-A0A5R8Y271-F1
#
_cell.length_a   1.000
_cell.length_b   1.000
_cell.length_c   1.000
_cell.angle_alpha   90.00
_cell.angle_beta   90.00
_cell.angle_gamma   90.00
#
_symmetry.space_group_name_H-M   'P 1'
#
loop_
_entity.id
_entity.type
_entity.pdbx_description
1 polymer ?
#
loop_
_entity_poly.entity_id
_entity_poly.type
_entity_poly.pdbx_seq_one_letter_code
_entity_poly.pdbx_strand_id
1 'polypeptide(L)'
;MNEIIDFIKAKNVEETTFFKHLKCSNEEAKILQYITKEYTTGRETLIVIDILAEFYDVKNFEHLHHVEKIKSLLGLGWLVQNSFDHIKLSDMSRLELLNSAVTLSPAYLKLLEKGSLEFVLPEVKSYADHLEYLQDQFFKIDLAQQLNLVKRNFDENSPNINRLKTKLTLLENRIRDRLKETSNEIMIEDFFKTNDLNEQEQMLFLALLKEEYSGGDGTIRDMNSLIELVSSDDYEKIKYRSLLEESSKLISNGLVDYDEVLTPFGGINRNFYIPEDVLYKISHPNPNKKKSRNRRVKLESLIEEQSTFELISTNKSLDDVVLNTKTREILNALLKQMDKTVFNRLKQWGLKDKKSGIEARIIFYGFAGTGKTLTALALAKSLKRQVLSFDCSKVLSMYVGESEKNVRAIFDKYYELKEKSKTEPILLLNEADQFLSSRTTSSTSGSEKMHNQMQNIFLEQIERFDGILIATTNLLESLDKAFSRRFNYKIEFKKPNLEQRVDLWEKLLPEKLPLDSEFDINVLAKHELTGGQIEMVIKNTAFKIAVNDEPIFTVKAFEEQIEKEKKGQFDSENKVGFF
;
A
#
# COMPACT_ATOMS: atom_id res chain seq x y z
N MET A 1 -24.14 24.64 -8.91
CA MET A 1 -24.46 25.51 -7.75
C MET A 1 -25.57 26.53 -8.04
N ASN A 2 -25.52 27.31 -9.13
CA ASN A 2 -26.62 28.24 -9.48
C ASN A 2 -27.97 27.52 -9.63
N GLU A 3 -27.95 26.34 -10.24
CA GLU A 3 -29.16 25.53 -10.44
C GLU A 3 -29.78 25.07 -9.10
N ILE A 4 -28.97 24.81 -8.06
CA ILE A 4 -29.45 24.47 -6.70
C ILE A 4 -30.19 25.65 -6.09
N ILE A 5 -29.64 26.86 -6.25
CA ILE A 5 -30.24 28.10 -5.76
C ILE A 5 -31.57 28.33 -6.49
N ASP A 6 -31.62 28.07 -7.79
CA ASP A 6 -32.84 28.17 -8.59
C ASP A 6 -33.90 27.15 -8.15
N PHE A 7 -33.51 25.90 -7.88
CA PHE A 7 -34.42 24.87 -7.37
C PHE A 7 -34.95 25.19 -5.98
N ILE A 8 -34.12 25.66 -5.05
CA ILE A 8 -34.55 26.03 -3.68
C ILE A 8 -35.46 27.27 -3.69
N LYS A 9 -35.21 28.23 -4.59
CA LYS A 9 -35.99 29.48 -4.67
C LYS A 9 -37.19 29.41 -5.60
N ALA A 10 -37.34 28.35 -6.39
CA ALA A 10 -38.43 28.18 -7.32
C ALA A 10 -39.78 28.11 -6.58
N LYS A 11 -40.70 29.01 -6.95
CA LYS A 11 -42.11 28.97 -6.49
C LYS A 11 -42.90 27.84 -7.16
N ASN A 12 -42.54 27.52 -8.41
CA ASN A 12 -43.11 26.40 -9.14
C ASN A 12 -42.02 25.39 -9.47
N VAL A 13 -42.02 24.25 -8.77
CA VAL A 13 -40.95 23.25 -8.89
C VAL A 13 -40.98 22.58 -10.27
N GLU A 14 -42.15 22.52 -10.92
CA GLU A 14 -42.35 21.88 -12.24
C GLU A 14 -41.62 22.58 -13.40
N GLU A 15 -41.39 23.89 -13.27
CA GLU A 15 -40.72 24.71 -14.30
C GLU A 15 -39.19 24.59 -14.23
N THR A 16 -38.66 23.94 -13.18
CA THR A 16 -37.24 23.74 -13.01
C THR A 16 -36.73 22.65 -13.96
N THR A 17 -35.50 22.81 -14.45
CA THR A 17 -34.81 21.78 -15.25
C THR A 17 -34.69 20.45 -14.48
N PHE A 18 -34.52 20.52 -13.15
CA PHE A 18 -34.42 19.37 -12.26
C PHE A 18 -35.65 18.48 -12.20
N PHE A 19 -36.85 19.06 -12.22
CA PHE A 19 -38.10 18.30 -12.04
C PHE A 19 -38.25 17.17 -13.07
N LYS A 20 -37.84 17.41 -14.32
CA LYS A 20 -37.85 16.40 -15.40
C LYS A 20 -36.97 15.18 -15.08
N HIS A 21 -35.91 15.35 -14.30
CA HIS A 21 -34.99 14.28 -13.93
C HIS A 21 -35.42 13.51 -12.67
N LEU A 22 -36.27 14.10 -11.83
CA LEU A 22 -36.70 13.52 -10.55
C LEU A 22 -37.71 12.36 -10.71
N LYS A 23 -38.51 12.37 -11.79
CA LYS A 23 -39.58 11.38 -12.05
C LYS A 23 -40.53 11.18 -10.85
N CYS A 24 -40.78 12.25 -10.08
CA CYS A 24 -41.66 12.27 -8.92
C CYS A 24 -42.86 13.21 -9.16
N SER A 25 -43.86 13.12 -8.28
CA SER A 25 -45.00 14.04 -8.25
C SER A 25 -44.59 15.43 -7.74
N ASN A 26 -45.43 16.45 -8.00
CA ASN A 26 -45.18 17.82 -7.54
C ASN A 26 -45.05 17.89 -6.00
N GLU A 27 -45.88 17.14 -5.27
CA GLU A 27 -45.84 17.10 -3.81
C GLU A 27 -44.55 16.46 -3.28
N GLU A 28 -44.08 15.38 -3.91
CA GLU A 28 -42.79 14.75 -3.59
C GLU A 28 -41.60 15.67 -3.92
N ALA A 29 -41.69 16.43 -5.01
CA ALA A 29 -40.68 17.40 -5.39
C ALA A 29 -40.58 18.57 -4.39
N LYS A 30 -41.70 19.03 -3.84
CA LYS A 30 -41.73 20.03 -2.75
C LYS A 30 -41.12 19.49 -1.46
N ILE A 31 -41.37 18.22 -1.13
CA ILE A 31 -40.71 17.56 0.01
C ILE A 31 -39.18 17.52 -0.20
N LEU A 32 -38.72 17.11 -1.38
CA LEU A 32 -37.29 17.13 -1.71
C LEU A 32 -36.70 18.55 -1.66
N GLN A 33 -37.43 19.56 -2.13
CA GLN A 33 -37.03 20.97 -2.06
C GLN A 33 -36.80 21.42 -0.61
N TYR A 34 -37.71 21.05 0.30
CA TYR A 34 -37.57 21.34 1.73
C TYR A 34 -36.36 20.65 2.36
N ILE A 35 -36.19 19.34 2.14
CA ILE A 35 -35.05 18.58 2.67
C ILE A 35 -33.72 19.16 2.12
N THR A 36 -33.70 19.56 0.84
CA THR A 36 -32.54 20.21 0.21
C THR A 36 -32.21 21.53 0.89
N LYS A 37 -33.22 22.34 1.22
CA LYS A 37 -33.05 23.60 1.95
C LYS A 37 -32.46 23.35 3.33
N GLU A 38 -33.02 22.42 4.11
CA GLU A 38 -32.50 22.07 5.43
C GLU A 38 -31.04 21.56 5.37
N TYR A 39 -30.72 20.72 4.38
CA TYR A 39 -29.35 20.24 4.13
C TYR A 39 -28.38 21.40 3.89
N THR A 40 -28.74 22.37 3.06
CA THR A 40 -27.89 23.57 2.82
C THR A 40 -27.71 24.47 4.04
N THR A 41 -28.60 24.37 5.03
CA THR A 41 -28.48 25.09 6.30
C THR A 41 -27.73 24.31 7.39
N GLY A 42 -27.18 23.13 7.06
CA GLY A 42 -26.39 22.31 7.96
C GLY A 42 -27.16 21.23 8.71
N ARG A 43 -28.44 21.00 8.38
CA ARG A 43 -29.23 19.89 8.92
C ARG A 43 -29.25 18.73 7.93
N GLU A 44 -28.30 17.82 8.11
CA GLU A 44 -28.10 16.67 7.21
C GLU A 44 -29.18 15.60 7.37
N THR A 45 -29.61 15.33 8.61
CA THR A 45 -30.55 14.26 8.94
C THR A 45 -31.86 14.83 9.47
N LEU A 46 -32.97 14.34 8.93
CA LEU A 46 -34.32 14.75 9.33
C LEU A 46 -35.17 13.53 9.66
N ILE A 47 -36.09 13.67 10.61
CA ILE A 47 -37.05 12.62 10.94
C ILE A 47 -38.26 12.77 10.01
N VAL A 48 -38.80 11.65 9.52
CA VAL A 48 -39.92 11.64 8.57
C VAL A 48 -41.15 12.39 9.08
N ILE A 49 -41.48 12.26 10.37
CA ILE A 49 -42.60 13.00 10.97
C ILE A 49 -42.41 14.52 10.91
N ASP A 50 -41.18 15.01 11.12
CA ASP A 50 -40.86 16.44 11.07
C ASP A 50 -40.96 16.98 9.65
N ILE A 51 -40.55 16.18 8.67
CA ILE A 51 -40.70 16.52 7.24
C ILE A 51 -42.18 16.64 6.89
N LEU A 52 -43.02 15.68 7.28
CA LEU A 52 -44.44 15.69 6.94
C LEU A 52 -45.22 16.77 7.70
N ALA A 53 -44.81 17.08 8.94
CA ALA A 53 -45.43 18.11 9.77
C ALA A 53 -45.32 19.53 9.18
N GLU A 54 -44.32 19.78 8.32
CA GLU A 54 -44.17 21.06 7.63
C GLU A 54 -45.25 21.26 6.54
N PHE A 55 -45.77 20.17 5.97
CA PHE A 55 -46.68 20.21 4.82
C PHE A 55 -48.13 19.84 5.15
N TYR A 56 -48.37 19.08 6.22
CA TYR A 56 -49.68 18.51 6.56
C TYR A 56 -50.01 18.67 8.04
N ASP A 57 -51.29 18.71 8.38
CA ASP A 57 -51.71 18.94 9.77
C ASP A 57 -51.41 17.72 10.67
N VAL A 58 -50.62 17.97 11.72
CA VAL A 58 -50.28 16.97 12.73
C VAL A 58 -51.43 16.73 13.70
N LYS A 59 -52.21 17.77 14.02
CA LYS A 59 -53.29 17.68 15.04
C LYS A 59 -54.46 16.82 14.56
N ASN A 60 -54.71 16.83 13.25
CA ASN A 60 -55.75 16.02 12.61
C ASN A 60 -55.22 14.70 12.01
N PHE A 61 -53.95 14.34 12.28
CA PHE A 61 -53.29 13.12 11.79
C PHE A 61 -53.21 12.98 10.26
N GLU A 62 -53.35 14.09 9.51
CA GLU A 62 -53.34 14.09 8.04
C GLU A 62 -52.00 13.61 7.47
N HIS A 63 -50.89 13.96 8.14
CA HIS A 63 -49.54 13.50 7.80
C HIS A 63 -49.40 11.98 7.68
N LEU A 64 -50.19 11.18 8.42
CA LEU A 64 -50.13 9.71 8.36
C LEU A 64 -50.56 9.16 6.99
N HIS A 65 -51.44 9.85 6.28
CA HIS A 65 -51.87 9.46 4.93
C HIS A 65 -50.81 9.75 3.87
N HIS A 66 -49.80 10.56 4.18
CA HIS A 66 -48.78 11.01 3.24
C HIS A 66 -47.41 10.37 3.44
N VAL A 67 -47.29 9.42 4.37
CA VAL A 67 -46.08 8.61 4.58
C VAL A 67 -45.66 7.86 3.30
N GLU A 68 -46.60 7.47 2.45
CA GLU A 68 -46.33 6.84 1.15
C GLU A 68 -45.50 7.72 0.20
N LYS A 69 -45.58 9.05 0.31
CA LYS A 69 -44.75 9.97 -0.49
C LYS A 69 -43.27 9.85 -0.14
N ILE A 70 -42.96 9.65 1.14
CA ILE A 70 -41.59 9.43 1.61
C ILE A 70 -41.12 8.04 1.20
N LYS A 71 -41.99 7.03 1.31
CA LYS A 71 -41.70 5.67 0.84
C LYS A 71 -41.38 5.65 -0.66
N SER A 72 -42.15 6.40 -1.46
CA SER A 72 -41.90 6.60 -2.89
C SER A 72 -40.55 7.29 -3.15
N LEU A 73 -40.23 8.38 -2.45
CA LEU A 73 -38.93 9.07 -2.58
C LEU A 73 -37.73 8.19 -2.20
N LEU A 74 -37.89 7.32 -1.21
CA LEU A 74 -36.92 6.26 -0.90
C LEU A 74 -36.84 5.27 -2.06
N GLY A 75 -37.96 4.79 -2.61
CA GLY A 75 -37.98 3.88 -3.76
C GLY A 75 -37.37 4.46 -5.04
N LEU A 76 -37.52 5.76 -5.27
CA LEU A 76 -36.83 6.50 -6.34
C LEU A 76 -35.32 6.67 -6.04
N GLY A 77 -34.93 6.50 -4.77
CA GLY A 77 -33.58 6.54 -4.25
C GLY A 77 -32.96 7.93 -4.20
N TRP A 78 -33.82 8.92 -3.96
CA TRP A 78 -33.42 10.30 -3.66
C TRP A 78 -33.14 10.52 -2.18
N LEU A 79 -33.77 9.69 -1.34
CA LEU A 79 -33.54 9.62 0.10
C LEU A 79 -32.85 8.31 0.46
N VAL A 80 -32.12 8.32 1.58
CA VAL A 80 -31.55 7.13 2.23
C VAL A 80 -31.96 7.16 3.69
N GLN A 81 -32.28 5.99 4.24
CA GLN A 81 -32.58 5.84 5.66
C GLN A 81 -31.28 5.64 6.45
N ASN A 82 -31.15 6.37 7.56
CA ASN A 82 -30.12 6.13 8.57
C ASN A 82 -30.64 5.08 9.57
N SER A 83 -30.64 3.81 9.18
CA SER A 83 -30.95 2.68 10.07
C SER A 83 -29.82 1.65 10.06
N PHE A 84 -29.58 1.03 11.23
CA PHE A 84 -28.63 -0.07 11.38
C PHE A 84 -29.16 -1.38 10.78
N ASP A 85 -30.48 -1.56 10.73
CA ASP A 85 -31.12 -2.74 10.14
C ASP A 85 -31.43 -2.53 8.65
N HIS A 86 -30.99 -3.47 7.83
CA HIS A 86 -31.21 -3.50 6.38
C HIS A 86 -32.54 -4.19 6.04
N ILE A 87 -33.66 -3.52 6.33
CA ILE A 87 -34.99 -4.01 5.95
C ILE A 87 -35.28 -3.58 4.51
N LYS A 88 -35.77 -4.51 3.68
CA LYS A 88 -36.23 -4.18 2.32
C LYS A 88 -37.36 -3.15 2.39
N LEU A 89 -37.30 -2.15 1.51
CA LEU A 89 -38.34 -1.12 1.44
C LEU A 89 -39.76 -1.70 1.22
N SER A 90 -39.86 -2.86 0.55
CA SER A 90 -41.11 -3.60 0.37
C SER A 90 -41.75 -4.03 1.69
N ASP A 91 -40.92 -4.48 2.63
CA ASP A 91 -41.34 -5.14 3.88
C ASP A 91 -41.50 -4.15 5.04
N MET A 92 -41.03 -2.92 4.83
CA MET A 92 -41.05 -1.85 5.81
C MET A 92 -42.47 -1.33 6.06
N SER A 93 -42.85 -1.28 7.35
CA SER A 93 -44.15 -0.79 7.77
C SER A 93 -44.22 0.74 7.71
N ARG A 94 -45.42 1.29 7.46
CA ARG A 94 -45.64 2.75 7.43
C ARG A 94 -45.32 3.42 8.77
N LEU A 95 -45.57 2.72 9.88
CA LEU A 95 -45.32 3.25 11.23
C LEU A 95 -43.84 3.29 11.56
N GLU A 96 -43.08 2.30 11.11
CA GLU A 96 -41.62 2.27 11.24
C GLU A 96 -40.97 3.41 10.44
N LEU A 97 -41.49 3.70 9.24
CA LEU A 97 -41.01 4.82 8.41
C LEU A 97 -41.24 6.18 9.07
N LEU A 98 -42.33 6.35 9.81
CA LEU A 98 -42.72 7.63 10.39
C LEU A 98 -41.66 8.23 11.34
N ASN A 99 -40.98 7.39 12.12
CA ASN A 99 -39.94 7.80 13.05
C ASN A 99 -38.52 7.53 12.54
N SER A 100 -38.39 7.12 11.28
CA SER A 100 -37.09 6.88 10.68
C SER A 100 -36.37 8.20 10.39
N ALA A 101 -35.05 8.17 10.54
CA ALA A 101 -34.18 9.26 10.12
C ALA A 101 -33.82 9.08 8.64
N VAL A 102 -34.01 10.12 7.84
CA VAL A 102 -33.70 10.14 6.41
C VAL A 102 -32.72 11.26 6.05
N THR A 103 -31.90 10.99 5.06
CA THR A 103 -30.90 11.91 4.50
C THR A 103 -31.00 11.94 2.98
N LEU A 104 -30.40 12.95 2.35
CA LEU A 104 -30.29 13.01 0.89
C LEU A 104 -29.28 11.97 0.38
N SER A 105 -29.64 11.26 -0.69
CA SER A 105 -28.75 10.26 -1.26
C SER A 105 -27.56 10.92 -1.98
N PRO A 106 -26.38 10.27 -2.01
CA PRO A 106 -25.23 10.76 -2.79
C PRO A 106 -25.55 10.94 -4.29
N ALA A 107 -26.48 10.15 -4.82
CA ALA A 107 -26.95 10.27 -6.21
C ALA A 107 -27.76 11.55 -6.42
N TYR A 108 -28.61 11.92 -5.46
CA TYR A 108 -29.36 13.16 -5.47
C TYR A 108 -28.45 14.38 -5.33
N LEU A 109 -27.47 14.33 -4.41
CA LEU A 109 -26.48 15.41 -4.24
C LEU A 109 -25.66 15.63 -5.53
N LYS A 110 -25.21 14.56 -6.18
CA LYS A 110 -24.52 14.66 -7.48
C LYS A 110 -25.40 15.21 -8.59
N LEU A 111 -26.69 14.87 -8.60
CA LEU A 111 -27.65 15.48 -9.51
C LEU A 111 -27.74 17.00 -9.26
N LEU A 112 -27.91 17.42 -8.00
CA LEU A 112 -27.98 18.84 -7.62
C LEU A 112 -26.73 19.62 -8.04
N GLU A 113 -25.55 19.02 -7.94
CA GLU A 113 -24.30 19.69 -8.31
C GLU A 113 -24.11 19.85 -9.83
N LYS A 114 -24.47 18.81 -10.61
CA LYS A 114 -24.12 18.70 -12.03
C LYS A 114 -25.26 19.02 -13.00
N GLY A 115 -26.49 19.16 -12.54
CA GLY A 115 -27.66 19.50 -13.37
C GLY A 115 -28.20 18.35 -14.23
N SER A 116 -27.38 17.32 -14.47
CA SER A 116 -27.76 16.11 -15.17
C SER A 116 -27.19 14.87 -14.47
N LEU A 117 -27.87 13.74 -14.67
CA LEU A 117 -27.36 12.42 -14.32
C LEU A 117 -26.71 11.74 -15.53
N GLU A 118 -26.42 12.49 -16.60
CA GLU A 118 -25.84 11.93 -17.80
C GLU A 118 -24.47 11.34 -17.49
N PHE A 119 -24.38 10.05 -17.75
CA PHE A 119 -23.15 9.30 -17.59
C PHE A 119 -22.35 9.42 -18.88
N VAL A 120 -21.54 10.48 -18.95
CA VAL A 120 -20.64 10.68 -20.08
C VAL A 120 -19.42 9.81 -19.88
N LEU A 121 -19.35 8.72 -20.64
CA LEU A 121 -18.13 7.94 -20.76
C LEU A 121 -17.17 8.64 -21.74
N PRO A 122 -15.85 8.61 -21.50
CA PRO A 122 -14.89 9.13 -22.45
C PRO A 122 -14.99 8.41 -23.81
N GLU A 123 -14.55 9.08 -24.88
CA GLU A 123 -14.56 8.55 -26.24
C GLU A 123 -13.95 7.14 -26.33
N VAL A 124 -14.49 6.33 -27.25
CA VAL A 124 -13.95 5.02 -27.59
C VAL A 124 -12.61 5.23 -28.29
N LYS A 125 -11.54 4.72 -27.68
CA LYS A 125 -10.17 4.71 -28.21
C LYS A 125 -9.54 3.36 -27.88
N SER A 126 -8.60 2.91 -28.70
CA SER A 126 -7.80 1.71 -28.43
C SER A 126 -7.16 1.77 -27.03
N TYR A 127 -7.09 0.64 -26.33
CA TYR A 127 -6.35 0.55 -25.07
C TYR A 127 -4.85 0.76 -25.35
N ALA A 128 -4.24 1.73 -24.65
CA ALA A 128 -2.81 1.98 -24.77
C ALA A 128 -1.98 0.96 -23.97
N ASP A 129 -2.50 0.52 -22.83
CA ASP A 129 -1.83 -0.38 -21.89
C ASP A 129 -2.83 -1.28 -21.14
N HIS A 130 -2.36 -2.40 -20.59
CA HIS A 130 -3.12 -3.37 -19.81
C HIS A 130 -3.78 -2.75 -18.56
N LEU A 131 -3.14 -1.74 -17.95
CA LEU A 131 -3.69 -1.01 -16.81
C LEU A 131 -4.96 -0.24 -17.17
N GLU A 132 -5.05 0.30 -18.38
CA GLU A 132 -6.23 1.04 -18.84
C GLU A 132 -7.43 0.11 -19.07
N TYR A 133 -7.17 -1.11 -19.56
CA TYR A 133 -8.17 -2.17 -19.64
C TYR A 133 -8.65 -2.60 -18.24
N LEU A 134 -7.71 -2.80 -17.30
CA LEU A 134 -8.03 -3.13 -15.92
C LEU A 134 -8.87 -2.06 -15.22
N GLN A 135 -8.61 -0.78 -15.48
CA GLN A 135 -9.41 0.32 -14.94
C GLN A 135 -10.89 0.24 -15.37
N ASP A 136 -11.15 -0.01 -16.66
CA ASP A 136 -12.53 -0.18 -17.15
C ASP A 136 -13.19 -1.43 -16.53
N GLN A 137 -12.45 -2.54 -16.39
CA GLN A 137 -12.96 -3.78 -15.77
C GLN A 137 -13.22 -3.63 -14.26
N PHE A 138 -12.33 -2.97 -13.52
CA PHE A 138 -12.53 -2.69 -12.11
C PHE A 138 -13.71 -1.76 -11.88
N PHE A 139 -13.91 -0.79 -12.79
CA PHE A 139 -15.07 0.06 -12.75
C PHE A 139 -16.38 -0.70 -13.03
N LYS A 140 -16.35 -1.71 -13.91
CA LYS A 140 -17.47 -2.64 -14.10
C LYS A 140 -17.81 -3.36 -12.79
N ILE A 141 -16.80 -3.84 -12.05
CA ILE A 141 -16.99 -4.51 -10.76
C ILE A 141 -17.56 -3.55 -9.71
N ASP A 142 -17.08 -2.31 -9.63
CA ASP A 142 -17.63 -1.29 -8.73
C ASP A 142 -19.11 -1.02 -8.99
N LEU A 143 -19.50 -0.89 -10.27
CA LEU A 143 -20.90 -0.69 -10.64
C LEU A 143 -21.76 -1.91 -10.31
N ALA A 144 -21.23 -3.13 -10.49
CA ALA A 144 -21.92 -4.36 -10.10
C ALA A 144 -22.12 -4.46 -8.57
N GLN A 145 -21.11 -4.08 -7.78
CA GLN A 145 -21.18 -4.00 -6.31
C GLN A 145 -22.25 -3.02 -5.85
N GLN A 146 -22.23 -1.80 -6.42
CA GLN A 146 -23.25 -0.79 -6.13
C GLN A 146 -24.65 -1.28 -6.50
N LEU A 147 -24.79 -1.96 -7.64
CA LEU A 147 -26.06 -2.53 -8.06
C LEU A 147 -26.57 -3.59 -7.07
N ASN A 148 -25.71 -4.43 -6.53
CA ASN A 148 -26.09 -5.44 -5.53
C ASN A 148 -26.53 -4.82 -4.20
N LEU A 149 -25.81 -3.82 -3.70
CA LEU A 149 -26.21 -3.07 -2.51
C LEU A 149 -27.59 -2.44 -2.69
N VAL A 150 -27.87 -1.87 -3.87
CA VAL A 150 -29.16 -1.26 -4.17
C VAL A 150 -30.25 -2.34 -4.34
N LYS A 151 -29.97 -3.48 -5.00
CA LYS A 151 -30.92 -4.60 -5.13
C LYS A 151 -31.33 -5.21 -3.78
N ARG A 152 -30.43 -5.21 -2.79
CA ARG A 152 -30.75 -5.69 -1.44
C ARG A 152 -31.74 -4.77 -0.73
N ASN A 153 -31.69 -3.47 -0.99
CA ASN A 153 -32.45 -2.44 -0.26
C ASN A 153 -33.71 -1.96 -1.00
N PHE A 154 -33.76 -2.07 -2.33
CA PHE A 154 -34.81 -1.50 -3.18
C PHE A 154 -35.45 -2.53 -4.12
N ASP A 155 -36.70 -2.28 -4.51
CA ASP A 155 -37.43 -3.12 -5.46
C ASP A 155 -36.77 -3.16 -6.85
N GLU A 156 -36.90 -4.29 -7.56
CA GLU A 156 -36.22 -4.56 -8.84
C GLU A 156 -36.43 -3.50 -9.93
N ASN A 157 -37.56 -2.79 -9.88
CA ASN A 157 -37.96 -1.77 -10.84
C ASN A 157 -37.60 -0.34 -10.41
N SER A 158 -36.85 -0.16 -9.32
CA SER A 158 -36.47 1.17 -8.86
C SER A 158 -35.64 1.93 -9.92
N PRO A 159 -35.87 3.25 -10.09
CA PRO A 159 -35.10 4.07 -11.03
C PRO A 159 -33.60 4.04 -10.79
N ASN A 160 -33.14 3.86 -9.56
CA ASN A 160 -31.72 3.74 -9.25
C ASN A 160 -31.12 2.41 -9.74
N ILE A 161 -31.83 1.29 -9.59
CA ILE A 161 -31.41 0.00 -10.19
C ILE A 161 -31.36 0.13 -11.71
N ASN A 162 -32.39 0.72 -12.32
CA ASN A 162 -32.42 0.91 -13.78
C ASN A 162 -31.28 1.81 -14.27
N ARG A 163 -30.96 2.89 -13.55
CA ARG A 163 -29.80 3.76 -13.87
C ARG A 163 -28.48 3.02 -13.79
N LEU A 164 -28.24 2.26 -12.71
CA LEU A 164 -27.01 1.49 -12.54
C LEU A 164 -26.90 0.39 -13.61
N LYS A 165 -28.00 -0.31 -13.92
CA LYS A 165 -28.07 -1.27 -15.04
C LYS A 165 -27.69 -0.59 -16.36
N THR A 166 -28.30 0.55 -16.69
CA THR A 166 -27.97 1.29 -17.93
C THR A 166 -26.49 1.72 -17.96
N LYS A 167 -25.94 2.23 -16.85
CA LYS A 167 -24.51 2.58 -16.77
C LYS A 167 -23.60 1.38 -17.01
N LEU A 168 -23.93 0.25 -16.40
CA LEU A 168 -23.19 -0.99 -16.55
C LEU A 168 -23.25 -1.48 -18.02
N THR A 169 -24.43 -1.48 -18.64
CA THR A 169 -24.57 -1.84 -20.07
C THR A 169 -23.81 -0.90 -21.00
N LEU A 170 -23.81 0.41 -20.73
CA LEU A 170 -23.04 1.39 -21.51
C LEU A 170 -21.53 1.14 -21.37
N LEU A 171 -21.06 0.83 -20.15
CA LEU A 171 -19.66 0.52 -19.91
C LEU A 171 -19.24 -0.80 -20.59
N GLU A 172 -20.08 -1.83 -20.53
CA GLU A 172 -19.83 -3.10 -21.21
C GLU A 172 -19.75 -2.96 -22.73
N ASN A 173 -20.65 -2.17 -23.32
CA ASN A 173 -20.61 -1.85 -24.74
C ASN A 173 -19.32 -1.10 -25.09
N ARG A 174 -18.92 -0.12 -24.26
CA ARG A 174 -17.65 0.61 -24.43
C ARG A 174 -16.45 -0.33 -24.37
N ILE A 175 -16.34 -1.19 -23.36
CA ILE A 175 -15.23 -2.16 -23.25
C ILE A 175 -15.19 -3.02 -24.52
N ARG A 176 -16.34 -3.54 -24.96
CA ARG A 176 -16.44 -4.36 -26.17
C ARG A 176 -15.99 -3.62 -27.42
N ASP A 177 -16.36 -2.35 -27.58
CA ASP A 177 -16.01 -1.55 -28.74
C ASP A 177 -14.53 -1.11 -28.72
N ARG A 178 -14.00 -0.76 -27.54
CA ARG A 178 -12.56 -0.50 -27.36
C ARG A 178 -11.71 -1.74 -27.63
N LEU A 179 -12.17 -2.92 -27.24
CA LEU A 179 -11.51 -4.19 -27.54
C LEU A 179 -11.44 -4.46 -29.05
N LYS A 180 -12.49 -4.12 -29.82
CA LYS A 180 -12.48 -4.27 -31.29
C LYS A 180 -11.51 -3.32 -31.98
N GLU A 181 -11.35 -2.11 -31.46
CA GLU A 181 -10.41 -1.11 -32.00
C GLU A 181 -8.96 -1.36 -31.58
N THR A 182 -8.75 -2.09 -30.49
CA THR A 182 -7.40 -2.36 -29.96
C THR A 182 -6.72 -3.43 -30.82
N SER A 183 -5.63 -3.04 -31.49
CA SER A 183 -4.85 -3.93 -32.34
C SER A 183 -3.76 -4.71 -31.59
N ASN A 184 -3.42 -4.28 -30.36
CA ASN A 184 -2.42 -4.92 -29.51
C ASN A 184 -3.04 -6.05 -28.67
N GLU A 185 -2.29 -7.11 -28.43
CA GLU A 185 -2.69 -8.20 -27.52
C GLU A 185 -2.84 -7.68 -26.08
N ILE A 186 -4.01 -7.91 -25.48
CA ILE A 186 -4.29 -7.56 -24.09
C ILE A 186 -4.03 -8.81 -23.25
N MET A 187 -3.04 -8.72 -22.37
CA MET A 187 -2.50 -9.84 -21.59
C MET A 187 -3.57 -10.66 -20.84
N ILE A 188 -4.55 -9.97 -20.26
CA ILE A 188 -5.61 -10.59 -19.45
C ILE A 188 -6.63 -11.31 -20.34
N GLU A 189 -6.94 -10.76 -21.50
CA GLU A 189 -7.82 -11.42 -22.49
C GLU A 189 -7.17 -12.71 -23.01
N ASP A 190 -5.87 -12.69 -23.27
CA ASP A 190 -5.14 -13.88 -23.70
C ASP A 190 -4.97 -14.90 -22.58
N PHE A 191 -4.84 -14.44 -21.32
CA PHE A 191 -4.91 -15.29 -20.14
C PHE A 191 -6.28 -15.97 -20.01
N PHE A 192 -7.39 -15.26 -20.22
CA PHE A 192 -8.73 -15.84 -20.19
C PHE A 192 -8.95 -16.86 -21.31
N LYS A 193 -8.48 -16.57 -22.53
CA LYS A 193 -8.54 -17.51 -23.65
C LYS A 193 -7.68 -18.76 -23.41
N THR A 194 -6.47 -18.59 -22.87
CA THR A 194 -5.54 -19.70 -22.61
C THR A 194 -6.09 -20.67 -21.55
N ASN A 195 -6.82 -20.14 -20.57
CA ASN A 195 -7.42 -20.92 -19.49
C ASN A 195 -8.89 -21.31 -19.74
N ASP A 196 -9.47 -20.95 -20.89
CA ASP A 196 -10.85 -21.25 -21.28
C ASP A 196 -11.87 -20.86 -20.20
N LEU A 197 -11.72 -19.63 -19.66
CA LEU A 197 -12.60 -19.10 -18.61
C LEU A 197 -13.88 -18.54 -19.20
N ASN A 198 -15.02 -18.91 -18.61
CA ASN A 198 -16.33 -18.36 -18.95
C ASN A 198 -16.54 -16.94 -18.36
N GLU A 199 -17.57 -16.22 -18.81
CA GLU A 199 -17.82 -14.83 -18.38
C GLU A 199 -17.96 -14.66 -16.86
N GLN A 200 -18.55 -15.65 -16.18
CA GLN A 200 -18.71 -15.61 -14.71
C GLN A 200 -17.40 -15.89 -13.97
N GLU A 201 -16.60 -16.82 -14.48
CA GLU A 201 -15.24 -17.09 -13.97
C GLU A 201 -14.33 -15.89 -14.16
N GLN A 202 -14.43 -15.19 -15.31
CA GLN A 202 -13.71 -13.95 -15.57
C GLN A 202 -14.14 -12.85 -14.58
N MET A 203 -15.44 -12.72 -14.31
CA MET A 203 -15.95 -11.73 -13.35
C MET A 203 -15.46 -11.99 -11.94
N LEU A 204 -15.47 -13.26 -11.49
CA LEU A 204 -14.91 -13.68 -10.20
C LEU A 204 -13.41 -13.39 -10.12
N PHE A 205 -12.67 -13.75 -11.17
CA PHE A 205 -11.23 -13.53 -11.25
C PHE A 205 -10.88 -12.04 -11.20
N LEU A 206 -11.55 -11.19 -12.00
CA LEU A 206 -11.33 -9.75 -12.00
C LEU A 206 -11.71 -9.11 -10.66
N ALA A 207 -12.74 -9.61 -9.97
CA ALA A 207 -13.14 -9.12 -8.65
C ALA A 207 -12.05 -9.38 -7.60
N LEU A 208 -11.46 -10.58 -7.60
CA LEU A 208 -10.33 -10.90 -6.74
C LEU A 208 -9.08 -10.10 -7.12
N LEU A 209 -8.82 -9.92 -8.42
CA LEU A 209 -7.70 -9.11 -8.90
C LEU A 209 -7.82 -7.66 -8.45
N LYS A 210 -9.04 -7.10 -8.47
CA LYS A 210 -9.31 -5.75 -7.95
C LYS A 210 -8.97 -5.62 -6.47
N GLU A 211 -9.32 -6.60 -5.65
CA GLU A 211 -9.00 -6.62 -4.22
C GLU A 211 -7.49 -6.63 -3.97
N GLU A 212 -6.73 -7.40 -4.75
CA GLU A 212 -5.28 -7.43 -4.65
C GLU A 212 -4.63 -6.10 -5.06
N TYR A 213 -5.15 -5.42 -6.10
CA TYR A 213 -4.62 -4.13 -6.55
C TYR A 213 -5.04 -2.94 -5.66
N SER A 214 -6.24 -3.00 -5.09
CA SER A 214 -6.82 -1.87 -4.33
C SER A 214 -6.49 -1.91 -2.84
N GLY A 215 -5.96 -3.03 -2.32
CA GLY A 215 -5.68 -3.21 -0.90
C GLY A 215 -6.93 -3.06 -0.03
N GLY A 216 -8.09 -3.53 -0.53
CA GLY A 216 -9.39 -3.36 0.13
C GLY A 216 -9.51 -4.15 1.44
N ASP A 217 -10.58 -3.88 2.20
CA ASP A 217 -10.89 -4.49 3.51
C ASP A 217 -11.14 -6.03 3.47
N GLY A 218 -10.90 -6.69 2.32
CA GLY A 218 -11.08 -8.14 2.14
C GLY A 218 -12.54 -8.59 2.12
N THR A 219 -13.49 -7.66 2.16
CA THR A 219 -14.94 -7.95 2.24
C THR A 219 -15.47 -8.74 1.04
N ILE A 220 -14.81 -8.62 -0.12
CA ILE A 220 -15.20 -9.27 -1.36
C ILE A 220 -14.55 -10.66 -1.50
N ARG A 221 -13.62 -11.05 -0.62
CA ARG A 221 -12.96 -12.37 -0.68
C ARG A 221 -13.88 -13.51 -0.22
N ASP A 222 -14.98 -13.18 0.46
CA ASP A 222 -15.98 -14.15 0.92
C ASP A 222 -16.72 -14.80 -0.26
N MET A 223 -16.98 -16.12 -0.14
CA MET A 223 -17.73 -16.87 -1.16
C MET A 223 -19.07 -16.21 -1.50
N ASN A 224 -19.85 -15.79 -0.52
CA ASN A 224 -21.19 -15.25 -0.78
C ASN A 224 -21.10 -13.89 -1.46
N SER A 225 -20.18 -13.03 -1.02
CA SER A 225 -19.90 -11.74 -1.68
C SER A 225 -19.53 -11.94 -3.15
N LEU A 226 -18.65 -12.89 -3.47
CA LEU A 226 -18.24 -13.20 -4.84
C LEU A 226 -19.40 -13.71 -5.70
N ILE A 227 -20.17 -14.65 -5.18
CA ILE A 227 -21.31 -15.23 -5.91
C ILE A 227 -22.42 -14.21 -6.15
N GLU A 228 -22.60 -13.25 -5.23
CA GLU A 228 -23.53 -12.16 -5.45
C GLU A 228 -23.12 -11.21 -6.59
N LEU A 229 -21.83 -11.03 -6.84
CA LEU A 229 -21.36 -10.25 -8.00
C LEU A 229 -21.79 -10.89 -9.32
N VAL A 230 -21.81 -12.21 -9.36
CA VAL A 230 -22.13 -13.02 -10.54
C VAL A 230 -23.63 -13.03 -10.82
N SER A 231 -24.46 -13.29 -9.80
CA SER A 231 -25.92 -13.29 -9.97
C SER A 231 -26.68 -12.86 -8.71
N SER A 232 -27.80 -12.19 -8.95
CA SER A 232 -28.77 -11.85 -7.91
C SER A 232 -29.86 -12.92 -7.71
N ASP A 233 -30.01 -13.87 -8.63
CA ASP A 233 -31.02 -14.94 -8.55
C ASP A 233 -30.53 -16.07 -7.63
N ASP A 234 -31.32 -16.39 -6.60
CA ASP A 234 -30.97 -17.38 -5.58
C ASP A 234 -30.78 -18.80 -6.16
N TYR A 235 -31.49 -19.16 -7.23
CA TYR A 235 -31.29 -20.45 -7.91
C TYR A 235 -29.97 -20.49 -8.68
N GLU A 236 -29.62 -19.39 -9.35
CA GLU A 236 -28.37 -19.30 -10.08
C GLU A 236 -27.17 -19.24 -9.14
N LYS A 237 -27.28 -18.55 -7.99
CA LYS A 237 -26.22 -18.52 -6.96
C LYS A 237 -25.83 -19.93 -6.50
N ILE A 238 -26.81 -20.83 -6.32
CA ILE A 238 -26.54 -22.23 -5.96
C ILE A 238 -25.70 -22.91 -7.04
N LYS A 239 -26.02 -22.68 -8.31
CA LYS A 239 -25.24 -23.21 -9.44
C LYS A 239 -23.83 -22.60 -9.47
N TYR A 240 -23.70 -21.28 -9.27
CA TYR A 240 -22.42 -20.59 -9.38
C TYR A 240 -21.47 -20.84 -8.22
N ARG A 241 -21.96 -21.32 -7.06
CA ARG A 241 -21.08 -21.83 -6.00
C ARG A 241 -20.12 -22.92 -6.48
N SER A 242 -20.55 -23.75 -7.44
CA SER A 242 -19.67 -24.76 -8.06
C SER A 242 -18.45 -24.18 -8.79
N LEU A 243 -18.47 -22.89 -9.15
CA LEU A 243 -17.31 -22.20 -9.75
C LEU A 243 -16.19 -21.89 -8.74
N LEU A 244 -16.47 -22.02 -7.44
CA LEU A 244 -15.52 -21.79 -6.35
C LEU A 244 -15.31 -23.05 -5.48
N GLU A 245 -15.69 -24.22 -6.01
CA GLU A 245 -15.37 -25.52 -5.41
C GLU A 245 -14.05 -26.07 -5.96
N GLU A 246 -13.44 -27.03 -5.26
CA GLU A 246 -12.16 -27.63 -5.65
C GLU A 246 -12.16 -28.24 -7.06
N SER A 247 -13.34 -28.60 -7.58
CA SER A 247 -13.52 -29.14 -8.93
C SER A 247 -13.62 -28.07 -10.04
N SER A 248 -13.70 -26.79 -9.67
CA SER A 248 -13.82 -25.67 -10.61
C SER A 248 -12.52 -25.41 -11.37
N LYS A 249 -12.62 -24.86 -12.58
CA LYS A 249 -11.43 -24.47 -13.38
C LYS A 249 -10.57 -23.45 -12.65
N LEU A 250 -11.18 -22.54 -11.88
CA LEU A 250 -10.46 -21.51 -11.13
C LEU A 250 -9.53 -22.13 -10.09
N ILE A 251 -10.00 -23.12 -9.34
CA ILE A 251 -9.22 -23.74 -8.26
C ILE A 251 -8.36 -24.89 -8.78
N SER A 252 -8.89 -25.76 -9.64
CA SER A 252 -8.17 -26.94 -10.14
C SER A 252 -6.93 -26.57 -10.97
N ASN A 253 -7.00 -25.45 -11.70
CA ASN A 253 -5.87 -24.95 -12.50
C ASN A 253 -4.94 -24.02 -11.69
N GLY A 254 -5.21 -23.83 -10.39
CA GLY A 254 -4.44 -22.97 -9.49
C GLY A 254 -4.50 -21.49 -9.87
N LEU A 255 -5.62 -21.02 -10.43
CA LEU A 255 -5.82 -19.62 -10.79
C LEU A 255 -6.32 -18.79 -9.60
N VAL A 256 -7.04 -19.44 -8.69
CA VAL A 256 -7.59 -18.91 -7.44
C VAL A 256 -7.36 -19.95 -6.34
N ASP A 257 -6.95 -19.51 -5.16
CA ASP A 257 -6.80 -20.33 -3.97
C ASP A 257 -7.64 -19.74 -2.83
N TYR A 258 -7.77 -20.45 -1.71
CA TYR A 258 -8.59 -20.00 -0.59
C TYR A 258 -8.04 -20.40 0.78
N ASP A 259 -8.29 -19.54 1.76
CA ASP A 259 -8.05 -19.81 3.17
C ASP A 259 -9.36 -20.17 3.87
N GLU A 260 -9.33 -21.18 4.73
CA GLU A 260 -10.45 -21.54 5.60
C GLU A 260 -10.33 -20.83 6.94
N VAL A 261 -11.26 -19.90 7.20
CA VAL A 261 -11.34 -19.13 8.44
C VAL A 261 -12.51 -19.64 9.28
N LEU A 262 -12.23 -19.95 10.54
CA LEU A 262 -13.26 -20.37 11.48
C LEU A 262 -14.04 -19.15 11.98
N THR A 263 -15.36 -19.17 11.77
CA THR A 263 -16.24 -18.13 12.29
C THR A 263 -16.42 -18.27 13.81
N PRO A 264 -16.75 -17.19 14.54
CA PRO A 264 -16.98 -17.22 15.99
C PRO A 264 -18.07 -18.21 16.44
N PHE A 265 -18.93 -18.64 15.52
CA PHE A 265 -20.03 -19.59 15.76
C PHE A 265 -19.73 -21.01 15.27
N GLY A 266 -18.47 -21.32 14.92
CA GLY A 266 -18.02 -22.66 14.54
C GLY A 266 -18.28 -23.07 13.09
N GLY A 267 -18.79 -22.17 12.25
CA GLY A 267 -18.86 -22.37 10.80
C GLY A 267 -17.50 -22.12 10.13
N ILE A 268 -17.23 -22.81 9.02
CA ILE A 268 -16.05 -22.58 8.20
C ILE A 268 -16.41 -21.58 7.10
N ASN A 269 -15.62 -20.52 6.96
CA ASN A 269 -15.74 -19.58 5.86
C ASN A 269 -14.53 -19.67 4.94
N ARG A 270 -14.74 -19.55 3.62
CA ARG A 270 -13.67 -19.60 2.62
C ARG A 270 -13.41 -18.21 2.06
N ASN A 271 -12.19 -17.73 2.26
CA ASN A 271 -11.73 -16.47 1.70
C ASN A 271 -10.84 -16.75 0.50
N PHE A 272 -11.29 -16.37 -0.70
CA PHE A 272 -10.58 -16.61 -1.94
C PHE A 272 -9.58 -15.49 -2.25
N TYR A 273 -8.46 -15.86 -2.87
CA TYR A 273 -7.42 -14.94 -3.33
C TYR A 273 -6.75 -15.47 -4.60
N ILE A 274 -6.05 -14.60 -5.33
CA ILE A 274 -5.27 -15.00 -6.50
C ILE A 274 -3.86 -15.35 -6.05
N PRO A 275 -3.36 -16.57 -6.32
CA PRO A 275 -1.99 -16.95 -6.02
C PRO A 275 -0.96 -16.01 -6.66
N GLU A 276 0.14 -15.79 -5.95
CA GLU A 276 1.19 -14.85 -6.37
C GLU A 276 1.81 -15.22 -7.74
N ASP A 277 1.89 -16.52 -8.07
CA ASP A 277 2.41 -16.98 -9.35
C ASP A 277 1.49 -16.63 -10.53
N VAL A 278 0.19 -16.48 -10.28
CA VAL A 278 -0.81 -16.06 -11.26
C VAL A 278 -0.76 -14.54 -11.44
N LEU A 279 -0.65 -13.78 -10.35
CA LEU A 279 -0.43 -12.32 -10.40
C LEU A 279 0.84 -11.96 -11.17
N TYR A 280 1.91 -12.74 -10.98
CA TYR A 280 3.15 -12.57 -11.73
C TYR A 280 2.97 -12.82 -13.24
N LYS A 281 2.27 -13.89 -13.64
CA LYS A 281 1.99 -14.19 -15.05
C LYS A 281 1.20 -13.08 -15.74
N ILE A 282 0.31 -12.40 -15.01
CA ILE A 282 -0.50 -11.29 -15.52
C ILE A 282 0.31 -10.01 -15.64
N SER A 283 1.24 -9.77 -14.72
CA SER A 283 2.06 -8.55 -14.70
C SER A 283 3.28 -8.62 -15.63
N HIS A 284 3.82 -9.82 -15.90
CA HIS A 284 5.02 -10.03 -16.71
C HIS A 284 4.93 -11.27 -17.62
N PRO A 285 4.16 -11.22 -18.71
CA PRO A 285 4.09 -12.31 -19.66
C PRO A 285 5.38 -12.32 -20.51
N ASN A 286 6.22 -13.31 -20.28
CA ASN A 286 7.45 -13.45 -21.06
C ASN A 286 7.16 -14.29 -22.32
N PRO A 287 7.35 -13.77 -23.55
CA PRO A 287 7.05 -14.50 -24.79
C PRO A 287 8.00 -15.68 -25.08
N ASN A 288 9.02 -15.93 -24.25
CA ASN A 288 10.06 -16.90 -24.58
C ASN A 288 10.70 -17.62 -23.38
N LYS A 289 9.91 -18.32 -22.56
CA LYS A 289 10.45 -19.41 -21.74
C LYS A 289 9.63 -20.69 -21.89
N LYS A 290 10.07 -21.53 -22.84
CA LYS A 290 9.73 -22.95 -22.90
C LYS A 290 9.83 -23.56 -21.51
N LYS A 291 8.79 -24.32 -21.16
CA LYS A 291 8.69 -25.24 -20.02
C LYS A 291 10.06 -25.78 -19.62
N SER A 292 10.58 -25.31 -18.49
CA SER A 292 11.68 -25.97 -17.78
C SER A 292 11.18 -26.28 -16.37
N ARG A 293 10.49 -27.42 -16.26
CA ARG A 293 10.52 -28.20 -15.01
C ARG A 293 12.00 -28.40 -14.68
N ASN A 294 12.41 -27.99 -13.48
CA ASN A 294 13.77 -28.03 -12.94
C ASN A 294 14.74 -26.95 -13.44
N ARG A 295 14.52 -25.69 -13.02
CA ARG A 295 15.63 -24.74 -12.87
C ARG A 295 15.52 -24.06 -11.51
N ARG A 296 16.43 -24.45 -10.59
CA ARG A 296 16.68 -23.77 -9.31
C ARG A 296 16.77 -22.26 -9.58
N VAL A 297 15.78 -21.54 -9.10
CA VAL A 297 15.54 -20.12 -9.35
C VAL A 297 16.64 -19.30 -8.66
N LYS A 298 17.17 -18.29 -9.35
CA LYS A 298 18.14 -17.34 -8.76
C LYS A 298 17.37 -16.40 -7.83
N LEU A 299 17.90 -16.11 -6.64
CA LEU A 299 17.22 -15.26 -5.65
C LEU A 299 16.85 -13.88 -6.20
N GLU A 300 17.64 -13.38 -7.15
CA GLU A 300 17.40 -12.13 -7.89
C GLU A 300 15.98 -12.10 -8.52
N SER A 301 15.52 -13.20 -9.10
CA SER A 301 14.18 -13.28 -9.71
C SER A 301 13.05 -13.55 -8.72
N LEU A 302 13.34 -13.88 -7.46
CA LEU A 302 12.33 -14.10 -6.41
C LEU A 302 12.03 -12.83 -5.59
N ILE A 303 12.87 -11.79 -5.71
CA ILE A 303 12.80 -10.58 -4.88
C ILE A 303 12.31 -9.37 -5.69
N GLU A 304 12.41 -9.40 -7.02
CA GLU A 304 11.83 -8.38 -7.90
C GLU A 304 10.28 -8.36 -7.88
N GLU A 305 9.64 -9.32 -7.20
CA GLU A 305 8.19 -9.54 -7.24
C GLU A 305 7.41 -8.88 -6.08
N GLN A 306 8.04 -8.46 -4.97
CA GLN A 306 7.31 -7.94 -3.79
C GLN A 306 8.10 -6.94 -2.92
N SER A 307 7.60 -5.70 -2.83
CA SER A 307 8.20 -4.46 -2.29
C SER A 307 8.65 -4.41 -0.82
N THR A 308 8.71 -5.54 -0.10
CA THR A 308 9.10 -5.57 1.32
C THR A 308 10.61 -5.56 1.51
N PHE A 309 11.35 -6.38 0.75
CA PHE A 309 12.80 -6.52 0.89
C PHE A 309 13.50 -6.11 -0.40
N GLU A 310 14.60 -5.38 -0.26
CA GLU A 310 15.48 -5.02 -1.36
C GLU A 310 16.73 -5.90 -1.31
N LEU A 311 17.03 -6.62 -2.40
CA LEU A 311 18.29 -7.35 -2.50
C LEU A 311 19.40 -6.37 -2.83
N ILE A 312 20.17 -6.00 -1.81
CA ILE A 312 21.29 -5.07 -1.97
C ILE A 312 22.58 -5.86 -2.02
N SER A 313 23.45 -5.51 -2.96
CA SER A 313 24.81 -6.04 -3.01
C SER A 313 25.80 -4.90 -3.23
N THR A 314 27.04 -5.14 -2.83
CA THR A 314 28.12 -4.19 -3.07
C THR A 314 29.29 -4.90 -3.74
N ASN A 315 30.04 -4.15 -4.54
CA ASN A 315 31.34 -4.57 -5.04
C ASN A 315 32.48 -4.23 -4.07
N LYS A 316 32.23 -3.54 -2.95
CA LYS A 316 33.24 -3.21 -1.95
C LYS A 316 33.36 -4.30 -0.88
N SER A 317 34.59 -4.69 -0.57
CA SER A 317 34.94 -5.60 0.52
C SER A 317 35.18 -4.84 1.83
N LEU A 318 35.34 -5.56 2.95
CA LEU A 318 35.62 -4.91 4.23
C LEU A 318 36.94 -4.12 4.24
N ASP A 319 37.88 -4.46 3.35
CA ASP A 319 39.17 -3.77 3.22
C ASP A 319 39.06 -2.42 2.50
N ASP A 320 38.01 -2.25 1.69
CA ASP A 320 37.71 -1.00 0.99
C ASP A 320 37.02 0.03 1.91
N VAL A 321 36.57 -0.40 3.09
CA VAL A 321 35.87 0.47 4.06
C VAL A 321 36.86 0.98 5.10
N VAL A 322 36.94 2.30 5.22
CA VAL A 322 37.75 2.96 6.25
C VAL A 322 37.01 2.87 7.59
N LEU A 323 37.55 2.07 8.51
CA LEU A 323 36.97 1.81 9.83
C LEU A 323 37.96 2.12 10.94
N ASN A 324 37.45 2.44 12.13
CA ASN A 324 38.25 2.48 13.34
C ASN A 324 38.84 1.08 13.63
N THR A 325 40.08 1.01 14.09
CA THR A 325 40.80 -0.21 14.48
C THR A 325 39.93 -1.12 15.35
N LYS A 326 39.28 -0.57 16.39
CA LYS A 326 38.40 -1.36 17.28
C LYS A 326 37.22 -2.00 16.53
N THR A 327 36.57 -1.22 15.66
CA THR A 327 35.45 -1.70 14.84
C THR A 327 35.92 -2.79 13.88
N ARG A 328 37.08 -2.60 13.25
CA ARG A 328 37.68 -3.57 12.34
C ARG A 328 38.06 -4.87 13.05
N GLU A 329 38.59 -4.79 14.26
CA GLU A 329 38.90 -5.96 15.09
C GLU A 329 37.65 -6.79 15.42
N ILE A 330 36.55 -6.14 15.82
CA ILE A 330 35.27 -6.81 16.13
C ILE A 330 34.71 -7.50 14.88
N LEU A 331 34.68 -6.81 13.74
CA LEU A 331 34.18 -7.38 12.49
C LEU A 331 35.08 -8.51 11.98
N ASN A 332 36.40 -8.38 12.10
CA ASN A 332 37.33 -9.44 11.76
C ASN A 332 37.19 -10.66 12.68
N ALA A 333 36.90 -10.47 13.97
CA ALA A 333 36.59 -11.55 14.89
C ALA A 333 35.33 -12.31 14.46
N LEU A 334 34.28 -11.59 14.04
CA LEU A 334 33.07 -12.18 13.47
C LEU A 334 33.34 -12.96 12.18
N LEU A 335 34.16 -12.41 11.26
CA LEU A 335 34.58 -13.12 10.05
C LEU A 335 35.33 -14.41 10.39
N LYS A 336 36.24 -14.37 11.38
CA LYS A 336 37.01 -15.55 11.83
C LYS A 336 36.13 -16.64 12.46
N GLN A 337 34.99 -16.29 13.07
CA GLN A 337 34.04 -17.29 13.57
C GLN A 337 33.42 -18.14 12.45
N MET A 338 33.48 -17.69 11.20
CA MET A 338 33.03 -18.43 10.01
C MET A 338 34.10 -19.39 9.46
N ASP A 339 35.35 -19.31 9.95
CA ASP A 339 36.42 -20.20 9.50
C ASP A 339 36.09 -21.64 9.90
N LYS A 340 36.22 -22.56 8.93
CA LYS A 340 35.98 -24.00 9.13
C LYS A 340 36.79 -24.55 10.31
N THR A 341 38.00 -24.05 10.52
CA THR A 341 38.88 -24.48 11.62
C THR A 341 38.31 -24.09 12.99
N VAL A 342 37.84 -22.84 13.12
CA VAL A 342 37.22 -22.31 14.34
C VAL A 342 35.88 -23.01 14.59
N PHE A 343 35.06 -23.18 13.56
CA PHE A 343 33.79 -23.90 13.65
C PHE A 343 33.97 -25.33 14.15
N ASN A 344 34.95 -26.06 13.60
CA ASN A 344 35.25 -27.43 14.03
C ASN A 344 35.74 -27.49 15.48
N ARG A 345 36.50 -26.50 15.93
CA ARG A 345 36.96 -26.39 17.32
C ARG A 345 35.81 -26.10 18.28
N LEU A 346 34.92 -25.17 17.94
CA LEU A 346 33.72 -24.88 18.74
C LEU A 346 32.79 -26.09 18.85
N LYS A 347 32.69 -26.88 17.76
CA LYS A 347 31.97 -28.14 17.75
C LYS A 347 32.61 -29.20 18.66
N GLN A 348 33.94 -29.35 18.63
CA GLN A 348 34.65 -30.25 19.54
C GLN A 348 34.44 -29.87 21.01
N TRP A 349 34.29 -28.58 21.30
CA TRP A 349 34.02 -28.08 22.65
C TRP A 349 32.55 -28.16 23.06
N GLY A 350 31.66 -28.69 22.21
CA GLY A 350 30.22 -28.80 22.52
C GLY A 350 29.48 -27.46 22.54
N LEU A 351 30.11 -26.38 22.05
CA LEU A 351 29.52 -25.04 22.00
C LEU A 351 28.67 -24.80 20.73
N LYS A 352 28.75 -25.70 19.74
CA LYS A 352 27.96 -25.64 18.50
C LYS A 352 27.49 -27.01 18.03
N ASP A 353 26.20 -27.10 17.71
CA ASP A 353 25.55 -28.29 17.14
C ASP A 353 25.53 -28.28 15.60
N LYS A 354 25.32 -29.47 14.99
CA LYS A 354 25.29 -29.68 13.53
C LYS A 354 24.28 -28.79 12.77
N LYS A 355 23.30 -28.21 13.45
CA LYS A 355 22.16 -27.47 12.85
C LYS A 355 22.16 -25.96 13.09
N SER A 356 22.93 -25.45 14.06
CA SER A 356 22.90 -24.01 14.36
C SER A 356 23.88 -23.27 13.44
N GLY A 357 23.35 -22.29 12.71
CA GLY A 357 24.14 -21.39 11.88
C GLY A 357 25.07 -20.49 12.69
N ILE A 358 25.39 -19.33 12.16
CA ILE A 358 26.00 -18.28 12.97
C ILE A 358 24.88 -17.30 13.31
N GLU A 359 24.52 -17.27 14.58
CA GLU A 359 23.62 -16.27 15.12
C GLU A 359 24.44 -15.04 15.52
N ALA A 360 24.22 -13.94 14.81
CA ALA A 360 24.86 -12.67 15.14
C ALA A 360 23.85 -11.55 14.97
N ARG A 361 23.41 -10.98 16.10
CA ARG A 361 22.55 -9.80 16.13
C ARG A 361 23.44 -8.59 16.39
N ILE A 362 23.62 -7.76 15.36
CA ILE A 362 24.56 -6.64 15.35
C ILE A 362 23.79 -5.34 15.19
N ILE A 363 24.14 -4.32 15.97
CA ILE A 363 23.63 -2.96 15.78
C ILE A 363 24.77 -1.99 15.50
N PHE A 364 24.62 -1.24 14.41
CA PHE A 364 25.50 -0.17 13.97
C PHE A 364 24.85 1.16 14.30
N TYR A 365 25.47 1.93 15.19
CA TYR A 365 24.96 3.21 15.63
C TYR A 365 26.02 4.31 15.48
N GLY A 366 25.61 5.52 15.14
CA GLY A 366 26.55 6.64 14.96
C GLY A 366 26.04 7.69 13.99
N PHE A 367 26.86 8.70 13.70
CA PHE A 367 26.47 9.80 12.81
C PHE A 367 26.09 9.33 11.39
N ALA A 368 25.18 10.05 10.74
CA ALA A 368 24.85 9.81 9.33
C ALA A 368 26.09 9.99 8.44
N GLY A 369 26.17 9.24 7.33
CA GLY A 369 27.29 9.32 6.38
C GLY A 369 28.61 8.68 6.83
N THR A 370 28.68 8.01 7.98
CA THR A 370 29.87 7.30 8.47
C THR A 370 30.08 5.90 7.87
N GLY A 371 29.19 5.47 6.95
CA GLY A 371 29.36 4.20 6.23
C GLY A 371 28.77 2.96 6.93
N LYS A 372 27.82 3.13 7.86
CA LYS A 372 27.11 2.02 8.55
C LYS A 372 26.52 0.99 7.57
N THR A 373 25.68 1.45 6.64
CA THR A 373 25.03 0.60 5.63
C THR A 373 26.07 -0.02 4.69
N LEU A 374 27.07 0.75 4.25
CA LEU A 374 28.15 0.23 3.40
C LEU A 374 28.95 -0.88 4.09
N THR A 375 29.20 -0.74 5.40
CA THR A 375 29.92 -1.73 6.20
C THR A 375 29.13 -3.02 6.32
N ALA A 376 27.80 -2.94 6.46
CA ALA A 376 26.92 -4.11 6.48
C ALA A 376 27.01 -4.89 5.15
N LEU A 377 26.95 -4.18 4.02
CA LEU A 377 27.07 -4.78 2.70
C LEU A 377 28.47 -5.37 2.46
N ALA A 378 29.52 -4.67 2.87
CA ALA A 378 30.90 -5.13 2.76
C ALA A 378 31.15 -6.38 3.61
N LEU A 379 30.59 -6.44 4.82
CA LEU A 379 30.63 -7.63 5.67
C LEU A 379 29.93 -8.80 4.98
N ALA A 380 28.73 -8.59 4.43
CA ALA A 380 28.00 -9.63 3.71
C ALA A 380 28.77 -10.19 2.51
N LYS A 381 29.44 -9.32 1.75
CA LYS A 381 30.32 -9.72 0.64
C LYS A 381 31.47 -10.60 1.13
N SER A 382 32.16 -10.20 2.19
CA SER A 382 33.22 -11.01 2.80
C SER A 382 32.72 -12.37 3.30
N LEU A 383 31.46 -12.44 3.76
CA LEU A 383 30.78 -13.66 4.17
C LEU A 383 30.23 -14.50 3.02
N LYS A 384 30.27 -13.98 1.78
CA LYS A 384 29.66 -14.60 0.59
C LYS A 384 28.16 -14.90 0.80
N ARG A 385 27.47 -14.03 1.52
CA ARG A 385 26.02 -14.09 1.78
C ARG A 385 25.31 -12.94 1.06
N GLN A 386 24.07 -13.16 0.65
CA GLN A 386 23.22 -12.12 0.09
C GLN A 386 22.66 -11.23 1.21
N VAL A 387 22.31 -9.98 0.92
CA VAL A 387 21.68 -9.07 1.89
C VAL A 387 20.24 -8.83 1.48
N LEU A 388 19.34 -9.14 2.40
CA LEU A 388 17.94 -8.74 2.34
C LEU A 388 17.80 -7.47 3.18
N SER A 389 17.69 -6.33 2.50
CA SER A 389 17.53 -5.03 3.15
C SER A 389 16.06 -4.73 3.35
N PHE A 390 15.72 -4.31 4.56
CA PHE A 390 14.41 -3.85 4.94
C PHE A 390 14.53 -2.40 5.42
N ASP A 391 13.76 -1.50 4.80
CA ASP A 391 13.68 -0.13 5.24
C ASP A 391 12.62 0.01 6.33
N CYS A 392 13.07 0.22 7.56
CA CYS A 392 12.20 0.36 8.73
C CYS A 392 11.24 1.55 8.61
N SER A 393 11.58 2.58 7.83
CA SER A 393 10.72 3.75 7.63
C SER A 393 9.42 3.42 6.89
N LYS A 394 9.40 2.36 6.07
CA LYS A 394 8.21 1.95 5.28
C LYS A 394 7.11 1.30 6.12
N VAL A 395 7.40 0.83 7.33
CA VAL A 395 6.41 0.16 8.19
C VAL A 395 5.39 1.14 8.78
N LEU A 396 5.84 2.36 9.11
CA LEU A 396 5.02 3.35 9.80
C LEU A 396 4.05 4.08 8.87
N SER A 397 4.38 4.22 7.58
CA SER A 397 3.49 4.83 6.58
C SER A 397 2.29 3.95 6.22
N MET A 398 2.34 2.66 6.55
CA MET A 398 1.37 1.71 6.02
C MET A 398 0.05 1.65 6.80
N TYR A 399 -0.05 1.58 8.14
CA TYR A 399 -1.37 1.28 8.75
C TYR A 399 -1.60 1.70 10.21
N VAL A 400 -2.79 2.28 10.42
CA VAL A 400 -3.53 2.31 11.69
C VAL A 400 -4.50 1.11 11.67
N GLY A 401 -4.18 0.00 12.38
CA GLY A 401 -5.14 -1.10 12.61
C GLY A 401 -4.56 -2.52 12.65
N GLU A 402 -3.58 -2.86 11.80
CA GLU A 402 -3.05 -4.24 11.66
C GLU A 402 -1.52 -4.36 11.82
N SER A 403 -0.89 -3.44 12.55
CA SER A 403 0.57 -3.29 12.61
C SER A 403 1.31 -4.54 13.14
N GLU A 404 0.66 -5.38 13.96
CA GLU A 404 1.27 -6.57 14.56
C GLU A 404 1.49 -7.73 13.58
N LYS A 405 0.48 -8.01 12.74
CA LYS A 405 0.55 -9.09 11.74
C LYS A 405 1.64 -8.78 10.72
N ASN A 406 1.76 -7.52 10.32
CA ASN A 406 2.72 -7.06 9.33
C ASN A 406 4.17 -7.24 9.80
N VAL A 407 4.48 -6.95 11.06
CA VAL A 407 5.82 -7.20 11.61
C VAL A 407 6.17 -8.69 11.56
N ARG A 408 5.24 -9.57 11.93
CA ARG A 408 5.48 -11.02 11.87
C ARG A 408 5.66 -11.49 10.43
N ALA A 409 4.80 -11.04 9.52
CA ALA A 409 4.88 -11.35 8.10
C ALA A 409 6.24 -11.01 7.47
N ILE A 410 6.88 -9.91 7.89
CA ILE A 410 8.24 -9.53 7.43
C ILE A 410 9.25 -10.63 7.80
N PHE A 411 9.26 -11.09 9.05
CA PHE A 411 10.19 -12.13 9.49
C PHE A 411 9.82 -13.50 8.90
N ASP A 412 8.53 -13.83 8.80
CA ASP A 412 8.05 -15.07 8.20
C ASP A 412 8.50 -15.18 6.73
N LYS A 413 8.36 -14.09 5.98
CA LYS A 413 8.86 -13.98 4.59
C LYS A 413 10.38 -14.07 4.49
N TYR A 414 11.11 -13.51 5.46
CA TYR A 414 12.56 -13.74 5.52
C TYR A 414 12.90 -15.23 5.69
N TYR A 415 12.17 -15.95 6.57
CA TYR A 415 12.39 -17.39 6.77
C TYR A 415 12.06 -18.19 5.50
N GLU A 416 10.98 -17.84 4.81
CA GLU A 416 10.62 -18.44 3.53
C GLU A 416 11.73 -18.23 2.46
N LEU A 417 12.24 -17.00 2.35
CA LEU A 417 13.36 -16.68 1.46
C LEU A 417 14.65 -17.41 1.86
N LYS A 418 14.91 -17.55 3.17
CA LYS A 418 16.05 -18.30 3.71
C LYS A 418 15.96 -19.78 3.31
N GLU A 419 14.79 -20.41 3.37
CA GLU A 419 14.60 -21.82 2.96
C GLU A 419 14.80 -22.03 1.45
N LYS A 420 14.37 -21.06 0.64
CA LYS A 420 14.55 -21.09 -0.82
C LYS A 420 15.99 -20.76 -1.27
N SER A 421 16.81 -20.18 -0.38
CA SER A 421 18.18 -19.74 -0.66
C SER A 421 19.22 -20.85 -0.50
N LYS A 422 20.27 -20.85 -1.36
CA LYS A 422 21.42 -21.77 -1.19
C LYS A 422 22.29 -21.44 0.03
N THR A 423 22.29 -20.18 0.43
CA THR A 423 23.06 -19.65 1.55
C THR A 423 22.12 -18.83 2.41
N GLU A 424 22.24 -18.93 3.74
CA GLU A 424 21.52 -18.02 4.64
C GLU A 424 21.82 -16.56 4.27
N PRO A 425 20.79 -15.77 3.89
CA PRO A 425 20.96 -14.34 3.69
C PRO A 425 21.24 -13.63 5.02
N ILE A 426 21.72 -12.41 4.93
CA ILE A 426 21.82 -11.48 6.05
C ILE A 426 20.61 -10.55 6.00
N LEU A 427 19.89 -10.43 7.11
CA LEU A 427 18.82 -9.45 7.25
C LEU A 427 19.43 -8.11 7.67
N LEU A 428 19.29 -7.10 6.82
CA LEU A 428 19.69 -5.72 7.09
C LEU A 428 18.45 -4.89 7.40
N LEU A 429 18.31 -4.45 8.65
CA LEU A 429 17.29 -3.49 9.07
C LEU A 429 17.89 -2.09 8.95
N ASN A 430 17.59 -1.39 7.87
CA ASN A 430 18.12 -0.05 7.63
C ASN A 430 17.24 1.01 8.30
N GLU A 431 17.85 2.03 8.89
CA GLU A 431 17.16 3.15 9.55
C GLU A 431 16.16 2.71 10.62
N ALA A 432 16.60 1.80 11.50
CA ALA A 432 15.78 1.28 12.60
C ALA A 432 15.45 2.35 13.68
N ASP A 433 15.80 3.62 13.46
CA ASP A 433 15.61 4.75 14.37
C ASP A 433 14.17 4.85 14.87
N GLN A 434 13.19 4.66 13.97
CA GLN A 434 11.77 4.79 14.29
C GLN A 434 11.24 3.72 15.27
N PHE A 435 11.89 2.54 15.30
CA PHE A 435 11.56 1.48 16.26
C PHE A 435 12.41 1.55 17.53
N LEU A 436 13.57 2.19 17.46
CA LEU A 436 14.57 2.24 18.52
C LEU A 436 14.45 3.48 19.42
N SER A 437 13.62 4.45 19.06
CA SER A 437 13.38 5.66 19.86
C SER A 437 12.78 5.33 21.23
N SER A 438 13.20 6.06 22.26
CA SER A 438 12.75 5.92 23.64
C SER A 438 11.22 5.94 23.76
N ARG A 439 10.67 4.96 24.49
CA ARG A 439 9.23 4.86 24.80
C ARG A 439 8.73 6.15 25.43
N THR A 440 7.62 6.70 24.95
CA THR A 440 6.94 7.81 25.62
C THR A 440 6.34 7.32 26.93
N THR A 441 6.79 7.90 28.06
CA THR A 441 6.40 7.49 29.41
C THR A 441 4.97 7.90 29.78
N SER A 442 4.36 8.78 28.99
CA SER A 442 2.99 9.28 29.14
C SER A 442 2.14 8.81 27.96
N SER A 443 1.73 7.53 27.97
CA SER A 443 0.87 6.94 26.94
C SER A 443 -0.59 7.41 27.10
N THR A 444 -0.86 8.66 26.70
CA THR A 444 -2.18 9.28 26.79
C THR A 444 -3.03 9.01 25.55
N SER A 445 -2.42 8.61 24.43
CA SER A 445 -3.10 8.36 23.15
C SER A 445 -3.10 6.89 22.72
N GLY A 446 -4.11 6.47 21.95
CA GLY A 446 -4.21 5.10 21.41
C GLY A 446 -3.08 4.73 20.44
N SER A 447 -2.58 5.69 19.67
CA SER A 447 -1.45 5.52 18.74
C SER A 447 -0.15 5.19 19.46
N GLU A 448 0.15 5.86 20.58
CA GLU A 448 1.36 5.58 21.38
C GLU A 448 1.36 4.16 21.98
N LYS A 449 0.19 3.64 22.35
CA LYS A 449 0.06 2.25 22.82
C LYS A 449 0.35 1.26 21.68
N MET A 450 -0.19 1.51 20.50
CA MET A 450 0.06 0.69 19.30
C MET A 450 1.55 0.70 18.91
N HIS A 451 2.21 1.87 18.95
CA HIS A 451 3.64 1.96 18.67
C HIS A 451 4.50 1.15 19.66
N ASN A 452 4.23 1.27 20.97
CA ASN A 452 4.95 0.49 21.99
C ASN A 452 4.72 -1.03 21.84
N GLN A 453 3.52 -1.43 21.44
CA GLN A 453 3.17 -2.83 21.20
C GLN A 453 3.89 -3.41 19.98
N MET A 454 3.92 -2.65 18.87
CA MET A 454 4.69 -2.99 17.67
C MET A 454 6.19 -3.14 17.98
N GLN A 455 6.77 -2.23 18.77
CA GLN A 455 8.17 -2.34 19.23
C GLN A 455 8.42 -3.62 20.03
N ASN A 456 7.49 -4.05 20.90
CA ASN A 456 7.65 -5.28 21.67
C ASN A 456 7.64 -6.54 20.77
N ILE A 457 6.78 -6.59 19.76
CA ILE A 457 6.74 -7.72 18.82
C ILE A 457 8.01 -7.77 17.99
N PHE A 458 8.48 -6.61 17.51
CA PHE A 458 9.73 -6.51 16.76
C PHE A 458 10.93 -7.01 17.60
N LEU A 459 10.96 -6.67 18.89
CA LEU A 459 11.94 -7.18 19.85
C LEU A 459 11.89 -8.69 20.01
N GLU A 460 10.69 -9.25 20.18
CA GLU A 460 10.49 -10.70 20.30
C GLU A 460 11.00 -11.43 19.05
N GLN A 461 10.74 -10.88 17.86
CA GLN A 461 11.22 -11.44 16.60
C GLN A 461 12.74 -11.36 16.46
N ILE A 462 13.37 -10.25 16.84
CA ILE A 462 14.84 -10.15 16.87
C ILE A 462 15.43 -11.18 17.83
N GLU A 463 14.84 -11.36 19.02
CA GLU A 463 15.32 -12.31 20.03
C GLU A 463 15.26 -13.76 19.53
N ARG A 464 14.20 -14.12 18.79
CA ARG A 464 14.04 -15.44 18.17
C ARG A 464 14.74 -15.60 16.82
N PHE A 465 15.32 -14.53 16.28
CA PHE A 465 15.87 -14.54 14.94
C PHE A 465 17.03 -15.53 14.79
N ASP A 466 16.86 -16.51 13.91
CA ASP A 466 17.90 -17.49 13.57
C ASP A 466 18.67 -17.05 12.31
N GLY A 467 19.86 -16.47 12.52
CA GLY A 467 20.77 -16.04 11.46
C GLY A 467 21.58 -14.79 11.81
N ILE A 468 22.06 -14.09 10.78
CA ILE A 468 22.80 -12.83 10.92
C ILE A 468 21.84 -11.67 10.66
N LEU A 469 21.62 -10.84 11.68
CA LEU A 469 20.80 -9.64 11.63
C LEU A 469 21.68 -8.43 11.91
N ILE A 470 21.64 -7.45 11.02
CA ILE A 470 22.36 -6.18 11.15
C ILE A 470 21.33 -5.05 11.14
N ALA A 471 21.29 -4.24 12.21
CA ALA A 471 20.46 -3.04 12.27
C ALA A 471 21.33 -1.78 12.18
N THR A 472 20.90 -0.77 11.42
CA THR A 472 21.55 0.54 11.37
C THR A 472 20.68 1.60 12.03
N THR A 473 21.30 2.49 12.81
CA THR A 473 20.62 3.58 13.51
C THR A 473 21.50 4.83 13.54
N ASN A 474 20.89 6.01 13.42
CA ASN A 474 21.56 7.30 13.58
C ASN A 474 21.45 7.83 15.02
N LEU A 475 20.59 7.24 15.84
CA LEU A 475 20.35 7.67 17.22
C LEU A 475 21.46 7.15 18.16
N LEU A 476 22.34 8.07 18.57
CA LEU A 476 23.47 7.78 19.48
C LEU A 476 23.04 7.64 20.95
N GLU A 477 22.01 8.37 21.40
CA GLU A 477 21.70 8.53 22.83
C GLU A 477 20.34 7.95 23.27
N SER A 478 19.39 7.75 22.36
CA SER A 478 17.98 7.43 22.70
C SER A 478 17.61 5.96 22.58
N LEU A 479 18.58 5.04 22.51
CA LEU A 479 18.29 3.62 22.34
C LEU A 479 17.76 3.00 23.64
N ASP A 480 16.55 2.44 23.60
CA ASP A 480 15.93 1.79 24.75
C ASP A 480 16.83 0.66 25.30
N LYS A 481 16.99 0.63 26.64
CA LYS A 481 17.74 -0.43 27.34
C LYS A 481 17.20 -1.82 27.01
N ALA A 482 15.91 -1.96 26.73
CA ALA A 482 15.32 -3.23 26.30
C ALA A 482 15.91 -3.70 24.97
N PHE A 483 15.95 -2.85 23.95
CA PHE A 483 16.57 -3.14 22.64
C PHE A 483 18.05 -3.42 22.74
N SER A 484 18.77 -2.63 23.54
CA SER A 484 20.22 -2.80 23.72
C SER A 484 20.61 -4.21 24.18
N ARG A 485 19.76 -4.90 24.95
CA ARG A 485 20.08 -6.25 25.48
C ARG A 485 19.93 -7.37 24.44
N ARG A 486 19.22 -7.14 23.33
CA ARG A 486 18.89 -8.19 22.34
C ARG A 486 19.93 -8.30 21.23
N PHE A 487 20.79 -7.28 21.09
CA PHE A 487 21.93 -7.31 20.18
C PHE A 487 23.19 -7.80 20.90
N ASN A 488 23.84 -8.81 20.31
CA ASN A 488 25.07 -9.38 20.82
C ASN A 488 26.27 -8.44 20.62
N TYR A 489 26.26 -7.68 19.52
CA TYR A 489 27.35 -6.77 19.15
C TYR A 489 26.81 -5.35 18.93
N LYS A 490 27.46 -4.39 19.57
CA LYS A 490 27.12 -2.96 19.48
C LYS A 490 28.34 -2.23 18.96
N ILE A 491 28.25 -1.71 17.74
CA ILE A 491 29.38 -1.07 17.07
C ILE A 491 29.06 0.40 16.85
N GLU A 492 29.86 1.25 17.47
CA GLU A 492 29.78 2.70 17.33
C GLU A 492 30.59 3.17 16.11
N PHE A 493 29.95 3.99 15.27
CA PHE A 493 30.56 4.67 14.13
C PHE A 493 30.78 6.14 14.45
N LYS A 494 32.03 6.45 14.82
CA LYS A 494 32.48 7.82 15.09
C LYS A 494 32.82 8.54 13.78
N LYS A 495 32.86 9.87 13.84
CA LYS A 495 33.42 10.67 12.75
C LYS A 495 34.88 10.26 12.50
N PRO A 496 35.33 10.19 11.23
CA PRO A 496 36.71 9.81 10.91
C PRO A 496 37.71 10.84 11.44
N ASN A 497 38.85 10.37 11.93
CA ASN A 497 39.98 11.23 12.29
C ASN A 497 40.69 11.78 11.03
N LEU A 498 41.69 12.64 11.20
CA LEU A 498 42.39 13.26 10.06
C LEU A 498 43.03 12.24 9.12
N GLU A 499 43.73 11.24 9.66
CA GLU A 499 44.35 10.16 8.87
C GLU A 499 43.31 9.35 8.07
N GLN A 500 42.19 9.02 8.70
CA GLN A 500 41.08 8.31 8.05
C GLN A 500 40.40 9.18 6.98
N ARG A 501 40.33 10.49 7.16
CA ARG A 501 39.79 11.40 6.13
C ARG A 501 40.71 11.48 4.92
N VAL A 502 42.03 11.48 5.11
CA VAL A 502 42.98 11.39 3.99
C VAL A 502 42.75 10.09 3.20
N ASP A 503 42.71 8.94 3.88
CA ASP A 503 42.44 7.63 3.24
C ASP A 503 41.06 7.60 2.54
N LEU A 504 40.05 8.23 3.13
CA LEU A 504 38.73 8.37 2.51
C LEU A 504 38.78 9.20 1.22
N TRP A 505 39.48 10.35 1.22
CA TRP A 505 39.61 11.18 0.03
C TRP A 505 40.38 10.45 -1.08
N GLU A 506 41.48 9.79 -0.76
CA GLU A 506 42.27 9.00 -1.71
C GLU A 506 41.44 7.87 -2.35
N LYS A 507 40.60 7.18 -1.57
CA LYS A 507 39.75 6.09 -2.07
C LYS A 507 38.51 6.55 -2.81
N LEU A 508 37.95 7.71 -2.46
CA LEU A 508 36.70 8.20 -3.02
C LEU A 508 36.91 9.07 -4.27
N LEU A 509 38.08 9.70 -4.43
CA LEU A 509 38.41 10.46 -5.63
C LEU A 509 38.61 9.51 -6.84
N PRO A 510 37.82 9.66 -7.92
CA PRO A 510 38.08 8.93 -9.14
C PRO A 510 39.48 9.21 -9.71
N GLU A 511 40.24 8.16 -10.02
CA GLU A 511 41.59 8.24 -10.60
C GLU A 511 41.66 9.02 -11.92
N LYS A 512 40.54 9.09 -12.66
CA LYS A 512 40.44 9.76 -13.97
C LYS A 512 40.07 11.24 -13.89
N LEU A 513 39.87 11.78 -12.68
CA LEU A 513 39.56 13.21 -12.54
C LEU A 513 40.75 14.06 -13.00
N PRO A 514 40.53 15.07 -13.86
CA PRO A 514 41.56 16.03 -14.23
C PRO A 514 41.83 16.97 -13.05
N LEU A 515 42.67 16.51 -12.12
CA LEU A 515 43.12 17.28 -10.97
C LEU A 515 44.16 18.30 -11.39
N ASP A 516 44.13 19.46 -10.74
CA ASP A 516 45.18 20.47 -10.89
C ASP A 516 46.54 19.92 -10.40
N SER A 517 47.63 20.44 -10.97
CA SER A 517 49.00 20.02 -10.66
C SER A 517 49.40 20.30 -9.21
N GLU A 518 48.76 21.27 -8.54
CA GLU A 518 48.96 21.63 -7.14
C GLU A 518 47.88 21.06 -6.20
N PHE A 519 47.14 20.04 -6.63
CA PHE A 519 46.04 19.47 -5.84
C PHE A 519 46.55 18.72 -4.59
N ASP A 520 46.24 19.26 -3.40
CA ASP A 520 46.61 18.65 -2.12
C ASP A 520 45.37 18.18 -1.31
N ILE A 521 45.26 16.86 -1.16
CA ILE A 521 44.21 16.19 -0.37
C ILE A 521 44.29 16.57 1.11
N ASN A 522 45.48 16.83 1.64
CA ASN A 522 45.66 17.13 3.07
C ASN A 522 44.97 18.43 3.47
N VAL A 523 44.83 19.37 2.54
CA VAL A 523 44.07 20.62 2.77
C VAL A 523 42.59 20.28 2.97
N LEU A 524 42.01 19.46 2.08
CA LEU A 524 40.60 19.06 2.14
C LEU A 524 40.30 18.20 3.39
N ALA A 525 41.23 17.32 3.77
CA ALA A 525 41.08 16.43 4.93
C ALA A 525 41.07 17.17 6.29
N LYS A 526 41.46 18.45 6.36
CA LYS A 526 41.34 19.27 7.58
C LYS A 526 39.88 19.54 7.95
N HIS A 527 38.96 19.49 6.98
CA HIS A 527 37.54 19.65 7.26
C HIS A 527 36.94 18.36 7.84
N GLU A 528 36.16 18.48 8.92
CA GLU A 528 35.54 17.34 9.62
C GLU A 528 34.32 16.76 8.89
N LEU A 529 34.57 16.20 7.71
CA LEU A 529 33.55 15.59 6.86
C LEU A 529 33.45 14.08 7.10
N THR A 530 32.25 13.53 6.95
CA THR A 530 32.00 12.09 6.89
C THR A 530 32.21 11.54 5.47
N GLY A 531 32.35 10.22 5.32
CA GLY A 531 32.55 9.61 3.99
C GLY A 531 31.43 9.94 3.00
N GLY A 532 30.17 9.94 3.45
CA GLY A 532 29.03 10.34 2.62
C GLY A 532 29.07 11.82 2.21
N GLN A 533 29.55 12.70 3.10
CA GLN A 533 29.74 14.12 2.77
C GLN A 533 30.87 14.32 1.75
N ILE A 534 31.97 13.57 1.87
CA ILE A 534 33.08 13.60 0.89
C ILE A 534 32.56 13.19 -0.50
N GLU A 535 31.81 12.09 -0.58
CA GLU A 535 31.22 11.61 -1.85
C GLU A 535 30.27 12.65 -2.47
N MET A 536 29.43 13.28 -1.65
CA MET A 536 28.53 14.35 -2.07
C MET A 536 29.29 15.58 -2.59
N VAL A 537 30.33 16.00 -1.87
CA VAL A 537 31.19 17.13 -2.26
C VAL A 537 31.89 16.84 -3.59
N ILE A 538 32.44 15.63 -3.78
CA ILE A 538 33.06 15.23 -5.06
C ILE A 538 32.06 15.32 -6.20
N LYS A 539 30.86 14.75 -6.01
CA LYS A 539 29.81 14.73 -7.03
C LYS A 539 29.34 16.14 -7.41
N ASN A 540 29.10 17.00 -6.42
CA ASN A 540 28.63 18.37 -6.64
C ASN A 540 29.72 19.24 -7.29
N THR A 541 30.97 19.05 -6.89
CA THR A 541 32.12 19.72 -7.54
C THR A 541 32.24 19.27 -8.99
N ALA A 542 32.07 17.98 -9.27
CA ALA A 542 32.08 17.46 -10.63
C ALA A 542 30.96 18.03 -11.51
N PHE A 543 29.73 18.12 -11.01
CA PHE A 543 28.64 18.74 -11.77
C PHE A 543 28.89 20.21 -12.08
N LYS A 544 29.47 20.96 -11.14
CA LYS A 544 29.79 22.37 -11.35
C LYS A 544 30.89 22.56 -12.40
N ILE A 545 31.95 21.77 -12.33
CA ILE A 545 33.12 21.90 -13.20
C ILE A 545 32.85 21.32 -14.60
N ALA A 546 31.99 20.30 -14.71
CA ALA A 546 31.65 19.68 -16.00
C ALA A 546 30.96 20.62 -16.99
N VAL A 547 30.45 21.77 -16.55
CA VAL A 547 29.83 22.79 -17.41
C VAL A 547 30.87 23.74 -18.02
N ASN A 548 32.10 23.75 -17.50
CA ASN A 548 33.17 24.63 -18.00
C ASN A 548 33.83 24.03 -19.25
N ASP A 549 34.29 24.90 -20.16
CA ASP A 549 35.01 24.49 -21.38
C ASP A 549 36.33 23.74 -21.07
N GLU A 550 37.00 24.11 -19.97
CA GLU A 550 38.17 23.42 -19.44
C GLU A 550 37.89 22.89 -18.02
N PRO A 551 37.48 21.62 -17.88
CA PRO A 551 37.13 21.06 -16.58
C PRO A 551 38.39 20.67 -15.81
N ILE A 552 38.95 21.59 -15.00
CA ILE A 552 40.07 21.31 -14.09
C ILE A 552 39.59 21.41 -12.64
N PHE A 553 39.90 20.37 -11.85
CA PHE A 553 39.51 20.25 -10.45
C PHE A 553 40.58 20.86 -9.54
N THR A 554 40.29 22.03 -8.97
CA THR A 554 41.18 22.74 -8.05
C THR A 554 40.73 22.57 -6.59
N VAL A 555 41.65 22.67 -5.63
CA VAL A 555 41.34 22.62 -4.19
C VAL A 555 40.28 23.64 -3.81
N LYS A 556 40.36 24.86 -4.36
CA LYS A 556 39.40 25.94 -4.13
C LYS A 556 37.97 25.57 -4.55
N ALA A 557 37.81 24.87 -5.67
CA ALA A 557 36.49 24.44 -6.12
C ALA A 557 35.83 23.46 -5.15
N PHE A 558 36.63 22.58 -4.53
CA PHE A 558 36.18 21.70 -3.46
C PHE A 558 35.88 22.48 -2.17
N GLU A 559 36.74 23.40 -1.75
CA GLU A 559 36.51 24.23 -0.56
C GLU A 559 35.21 25.03 -0.63
N GLU A 560 34.91 25.65 -1.79
CA GLU A 560 33.64 26.34 -2.02
C GLU A 560 32.42 25.42 -1.83
N GLN A 561 32.53 24.16 -2.27
CA GLN A 561 31.46 23.19 -2.13
C GLN A 561 31.35 22.65 -0.69
N ILE A 562 32.48 22.50 0.00
CA ILE A 562 32.54 22.13 1.42
C ILE A 562 31.90 23.23 2.28
N GLU A 563 32.16 24.50 1.99
CA GLU A 563 31.50 25.61 2.70
C GLU A 563 29.99 25.62 2.47
N LYS A 564 29.53 25.38 1.24
CA LYS A 564 28.10 25.28 0.93
C LYS A 564 27.43 24.14 1.68
N GLU A 565 28.07 22.97 1.71
CA GLU A 565 27.57 21.80 2.46
C GLU A 565 27.45 22.10 3.95
N LYS A 566 28.46 22.77 4.54
CA LYS A 566 28.44 23.19 5.94
C LYS A 566 27.34 24.22 6.23
N LYS A 567 27.11 25.18 5.32
CA LYS A 567 26.06 26.20 5.47
C LYS A 567 24.66 25.60 5.33
N GLY A 568 24.45 24.71 4.36
CA GLY A 568 23.17 24.00 4.18
C GLY A 568 22.77 23.14 5.38
N GLN A 569 23.73 22.72 6.21
CA GLN A 569 23.48 21.96 7.43
C GLN A 569 22.93 22.81 8.60
N PHE A 570 23.07 24.14 8.55
CA PHE A 570 22.54 25.07 9.55
C PHE A 570 21.16 25.66 9.18
N ASP A 571 20.77 25.66 7.90
CA ASP A 571 19.50 26.25 7.43
C ASP A 571 18.28 25.32 7.58
N SER A 572 18.46 24.08 8.06
CA SER A 572 17.33 23.19 8.39
C SER A 572 16.54 23.63 9.65
N GLU A 573 17.04 24.60 10.42
CA GLU A 573 16.31 25.22 11.54
C GLU A 573 15.53 26.50 11.17
N ASN A 574 15.75 27.08 9.99
CA ASN A 574 15.03 28.27 9.56
C ASN A 574 13.90 27.93 8.58
N LYS A 575 12.66 28.12 9.05
CA LYS A 575 11.44 28.13 8.22
C LYS A 575 11.65 29.06 7.02
N VAL A 576 11.84 28.49 5.85
CA VAL A 576 11.70 29.22 4.59
C VAL A 576 10.20 29.39 4.36
N GLY A 577 9.69 30.57 4.70
CA GLY A 577 8.36 31.01 4.32
C GLY A 577 8.32 31.24 2.80
N PHE A 578 7.39 30.58 2.14
CA PHE A 578 7.01 30.91 0.77
C PHE A 578 6.21 32.24 0.82
N PHE A 579 6.64 33.22 0.02
CA PHE A 579 5.79 34.30 -0.46
C PHE A 579 5.00 33.83 -1.67
#